data_AF-A0AAN4YQR5-F1
#
_entry.id   AF-A0AAN4YQR5-F1
#
_cell.length_a   1.000
_cell.length_b   1.000
_cell.length_c   1.000
_cell.angle_alpha   90.00
_cell.angle_beta   90.00
_cell.angle_gamma   90.00
#
_symmetry.space_group_name_H-M   'P 1'
#
loop_
_entity.id
_entity.type
_entity.pdbx_description
1 polymer ?
#
loop_
_entity_poly.entity_id
_entity_poly.type
_entity_poly.pdbx_seq_one_letter_code
_entity_poly.pdbx_strand_id
1 'polypeptide(L)'
;MEADELHRRRLLLHYYRLFNGGLNKAHLSALRDPLLYPRQHLVDRAGRQWSGNLMTLKGALIRMTEYWPNLPDTKDVTCPVQFTNAELEEFFEKEEQLFQLNPVVNLWREQIGGASEDGWISNENYESARQKVVELMESLIAIAEGDQEDIALLEKGWPFRDQEGDN
;
A
#
# COMPACT_ATOMS: atom_id res chain seq x y z
N MET A 1 9.81 20.11 7.01
CA MET A 1 9.93 18.86 7.80
C MET A 1 9.91 17.62 6.90
N GLU A 2 8.81 17.27 6.22
CA GLU A 2 8.79 16.12 5.30
C GLU A 2 9.74 16.24 4.10
N ALA A 3 9.80 17.42 3.47
CA ALA A 3 10.71 17.67 2.36
C ALA A 3 12.19 17.55 2.78
N ASP A 4 12.51 18.01 3.99
CA ASP A 4 13.87 17.94 4.56
C ASP A 4 14.23 16.50 4.93
N GLU A 5 13.29 15.74 5.48
CA GLU A 5 13.50 14.34 5.79
C GLU A 5 13.65 13.48 4.53
N LEU A 6 12.82 13.73 3.51
CA LEU A 6 12.95 13.08 2.21
C LEU A 6 14.31 13.39 1.57
N HIS A 7 14.75 14.65 1.64
CA HIS A 7 16.06 15.07 1.17
C HIS A 7 17.19 14.36 1.93
N ARG A 8 17.11 14.29 3.27
CA ARG A 8 18.07 13.58 4.13
C ARG A 8 18.16 12.10 3.77
N ARG A 9 17.03 11.41 3.60
CA ARG A 9 16.98 9.98 3.23
C ARG A 9 17.63 9.74 1.86
N ARG A 10 17.36 10.59 0.88
CA ARG A 10 17.98 10.51 -0.46
C ARG A 10 19.49 10.70 -0.40
N LEU A 11 19.97 11.70 0.35
CA LEU A 11 21.41 11.93 0.58
C LEU A 11 22.08 10.74 1.25
N LEU A 12 21.48 10.19 2.31
CA LEU A 12 22.01 9.00 3.00
C LEU A 12 22.11 7.80 2.07
N LEU A 13 21.08 7.53 1.26
CA LEU A 13 21.10 6.47 0.27
C LEU A 13 22.19 6.70 -0.78
N HIS A 14 22.36 7.95 -1.23
CA HIS A 14 23.41 8.30 -2.19
C HIS A 14 24.81 8.05 -1.63
N TYR A 15 25.10 8.54 -0.41
CA TYR A 15 26.37 8.30 0.26
C TYR A 15 26.61 6.82 0.53
N TYR A 16 25.60 6.09 1.00
CA TYR A 16 25.67 4.65 1.19
C TYR A 16 26.08 3.94 -0.11
N ARG A 17 25.41 4.25 -1.23
CA ARG A 17 25.73 3.67 -2.55
C ARG A 17 27.16 4.00 -2.99
N LEU A 18 27.60 5.24 -2.80
CA LEU A 18 28.94 5.69 -3.20
C LEU A 18 30.03 4.98 -2.40
N PHE A 19 29.95 5.02 -1.07
CA PHE A 19 30.98 4.48 -0.19
C PHE A 19 30.98 2.94 -0.15
N ASN A 20 29.81 2.30 -0.08
CA ASN A 20 29.75 0.83 -0.13
C ASN A 20 30.00 0.28 -1.53
N GLY A 21 29.77 1.06 -2.59
CA GLY A 21 30.01 0.61 -3.95
C GLY A 21 31.46 0.23 -4.23
N GLY A 22 32.41 0.91 -3.58
CA GLY A 22 33.83 0.58 -3.66
C GLY A 22 34.22 -0.67 -2.87
N LEU A 23 33.53 -0.94 -1.76
CA LEU A 23 33.84 -2.03 -0.82
C LEU A 23 33.12 -3.34 -1.14
N ASN A 24 31.90 -3.26 -1.69
CA ASN A 24 31.06 -4.42 -1.99
C ASN A 24 30.44 -4.31 -3.38
N LYS A 25 31.21 -4.74 -4.38
CA LYS A 25 30.81 -4.72 -5.80
C LYS A 25 29.57 -5.57 -6.07
N ALA A 26 29.43 -6.71 -5.39
CA ALA A 26 28.27 -7.59 -5.54
C ALA A 26 26.99 -6.88 -5.06
N HIS A 27 27.04 -6.24 -3.90
CA HIS A 27 25.92 -5.45 -3.39
C HIS A 27 25.55 -4.28 -4.31
N LEU A 28 26.54 -3.55 -4.83
CA LEU A 28 26.28 -2.48 -5.81
C LEU A 28 25.65 -3.00 -7.10
N SER A 29 26.09 -4.18 -7.58
CA SER A 29 25.49 -4.83 -8.75
C SER A 29 24.03 -5.19 -8.49
N ALA A 30 23.70 -5.73 -7.32
CA ALA A 30 22.32 -6.05 -6.94
C ALA A 30 21.44 -4.80 -6.89
N LEU A 31 21.93 -3.67 -6.35
CA LEU A 31 21.21 -2.40 -6.32
C LEU A 31 20.97 -1.77 -7.71
N ARG A 32 21.69 -2.23 -8.73
CA ARG A 32 21.55 -1.80 -10.12
C ARG A 32 20.69 -2.75 -10.95
N ASP A 33 20.25 -3.88 -10.38
CA ASP A 33 19.37 -4.82 -11.08
C ASP A 33 18.05 -4.09 -11.43
N PRO A 34 17.69 -3.97 -12.72
CA PRO A 34 16.44 -3.34 -13.13
C PRO A 34 15.20 -4.04 -12.57
N LEU A 35 15.33 -5.31 -12.18
CA LEU A 35 14.25 -6.13 -11.61
C LEU A 35 14.16 -6.02 -10.09
N LEU A 36 15.07 -5.30 -9.44
CA LEU A 36 15.07 -5.17 -7.98
C LEU A 36 13.76 -4.57 -7.48
N TYR A 37 13.34 -3.43 -8.02
CA TYR A 37 12.15 -2.74 -7.56
C TYR A 37 10.85 -3.49 -7.87
N PRO A 38 10.63 -4.05 -9.08
CA PRO A 38 9.47 -4.91 -9.33
C PRO A 38 9.38 -6.11 -8.40
N ARG A 39 10.51 -6.81 -8.15
CA ARG A 39 10.54 -7.95 -7.22
C ARG A 39 10.26 -7.53 -5.78
N GLN A 40 10.91 -6.46 -5.30
CA GLN A 40 10.66 -5.92 -3.96
C GLN A 40 9.19 -5.52 -3.80
N HIS A 41 8.61 -4.86 -4.81
CA HIS A 41 7.22 -4.46 -4.79
C HIS A 41 6.29 -5.68 -4.71
N LEU A 42 6.50 -6.70 -5.54
CA LEU A 42 5.69 -7.91 -5.50
C LEU A 42 5.81 -8.64 -4.15
N VAL A 43 7.02 -8.78 -3.61
CA VAL A 43 7.24 -9.43 -2.30
C VAL A 43 6.63 -8.62 -1.16
N ASP A 44 6.78 -7.29 -1.16
CA ASP A 44 6.16 -6.41 -0.18
C ASP A 44 4.64 -6.54 -0.22
N ARG A 45 4.04 -6.45 -1.41
CA ARG A 45 2.59 -6.65 -1.55
C ARG A 45 2.22 -8.05 -1.08
N ALA A 46 2.84 -9.12 -1.61
CA ALA A 46 2.61 -10.51 -1.24
C ALA A 46 2.63 -10.78 0.29
N GLY A 47 3.49 -10.07 1.03
CA GLY A 47 3.69 -10.24 2.46
C GLY A 47 2.77 -9.42 3.38
N ARG A 48 1.95 -8.52 2.84
CA ARG A 48 1.01 -7.72 3.65
C ARG A 48 -0.21 -8.54 4.07
N GLN A 49 -0.85 -8.13 5.17
CA GLN A 49 -2.10 -8.73 5.60
C GLN A 49 -3.24 -8.36 4.63
N TRP A 50 -3.97 -9.37 4.16
CA TRP A 50 -4.98 -9.21 3.10
C TRP A 50 -6.39 -8.96 3.62
N SER A 51 -6.55 -8.19 4.70
CA SER A 51 -7.87 -7.86 5.23
C SER A 51 -8.63 -6.95 4.27
N GLY A 52 -9.37 -7.57 3.34
CA GLY A 52 -10.36 -6.91 2.49
C GLY A 52 -9.85 -6.19 1.24
N ASN A 53 -8.54 -6.18 0.92
CA ASN A 53 -8.04 -5.51 -0.28
C ASN A 53 -6.91 -6.28 -1.00
N LEU A 54 -7.25 -6.96 -2.11
CA LEU A 54 -6.30 -7.63 -3.01
C LEU A 54 -5.87 -6.76 -4.21
N MET A 55 -6.37 -5.53 -4.32
CA MET A 55 -6.11 -4.68 -5.50
C MET A 55 -4.64 -4.32 -5.61
N THR A 56 -3.97 -4.04 -4.50
CA THR A 56 -2.52 -3.74 -4.51
C THR A 56 -1.69 -4.94 -4.93
N LEU A 57 -2.08 -6.18 -4.57
CA LEU A 57 -1.45 -7.40 -5.07
C LEU A 57 -1.67 -7.59 -6.55
N LYS A 58 -2.93 -7.46 -6.99
CA LYS A 58 -3.31 -7.63 -8.39
C LYS A 58 -2.54 -6.64 -9.26
N GLY A 59 -2.40 -5.39 -8.83
CA GLY A 59 -1.56 -4.38 -9.51
C GLY A 59 -0.08 -4.77 -9.58
N ALA A 60 0.48 -5.31 -8.49
CA ALA A 60 1.86 -5.81 -8.48
C ALA A 60 2.05 -7.01 -9.43
N LEU A 61 1.08 -7.93 -9.49
CA LEU A 61 1.09 -9.07 -10.40
C LEU A 61 0.96 -8.65 -11.87
N ILE A 62 0.02 -7.74 -12.18
CA ILE A 62 -0.13 -7.17 -13.52
C ILE A 62 1.18 -6.57 -13.99
N ARG A 63 1.81 -5.70 -13.18
CA ARG A 63 3.13 -5.15 -13.52
C ARG A 63 4.17 -6.24 -13.71
N MET A 64 4.16 -7.29 -12.88
CA MET A 64 5.14 -8.37 -12.98
C MET A 64 5.00 -9.18 -14.29
N THR A 65 3.81 -9.23 -14.89
CA THR A 65 3.62 -9.87 -16.20
C THR A 65 4.43 -9.16 -17.30
N GLU A 66 4.58 -7.83 -17.22
CA GLU A 66 5.40 -7.03 -18.14
C GLU A 66 6.90 -7.30 -17.95
N TYR A 67 7.32 -7.56 -16.70
CA TYR A 67 8.72 -7.87 -16.38
C TYR A 67 9.07 -9.35 -16.55
N TRP A 68 8.08 -10.22 -16.79
CA TRP A 68 8.29 -11.67 -16.90
C TRP A 68 9.40 -12.06 -17.88
N PRO A 69 9.47 -11.53 -19.12
CA PRO A 69 10.52 -11.90 -20.08
C PRO A 69 11.94 -11.54 -19.64
N ASN A 70 12.08 -10.64 -18.67
CA ASN A 70 13.36 -10.17 -18.16
C ASN A 70 13.87 -11.02 -16.99
N LEU A 71 13.03 -11.84 -16.37
CA LEU A 71 13.42 -12.70 -15.25
C LEU A 71 14.41 -13.78 -15.70
N PRO A 72 15.37 -14.18 -14.84
CA PRO A 72 16.21 -15.33 -15.10
C PRO A 72 15.35 -16.58 -15.28
N ASP A 73 15.77 -17.46 -16.19
CA ASP A 73 15.16 -18.78 -16.42
C ASP A 73 13.71 -18.77 -16.94
N THR A 74 13.25 -17.68 -17.55
CA THR A 74 11.88 -17.54 -18.10
C THR A 74 11.79 -17.53 -19.63
N LYS A 75 12.92 -17.62 -20.35
CA LYS A 75 12.96 -17.44 -21.81
C LYS A 75 12.04 -18.38 -22.60
N ASP A 76 11.83 -19.59 -22.10
CA ASP A 76 10.97 -20.61 -22.72
C ASP A 76 9.75 -20.96 -21.85
N VAL A 77 9.50 -20.18 -20.79
CA VAL A 77 8.41 -20.42 -19.84
C VAL A 77 7.39 -19.31 -19.98
N THR A 78 6.15 -19.68 -20.30
CA THR A 78 5.03 -18.73 -20.31
C THR A 78 4.77 -18.20 -18.90
N CYS A 79 4.41 -16.91 -18.79
CA CYS A 79 4.03 -16.35 -17.49
C CYS A 79 2.86 -17.15 -16.89
N PRO A 80 2.97 -17.61 -15.64
CA PRO A 80 1.95 -18.45 -15.00
C PRO A 80 0.64 -17.68 -14.72
N VAL A 81 0.70 -16.35 -14.72
CA VAL A 81 -0.45 -15.48 -14.54
C VAL A 81 -0.65 -14.69 -15.83
N GLN A 82 -1.89 -14.66 -16.30
CA GLN A 82 -2.30 -13.94 -17.50
C GLN A 82 -3.62 -13.25 -17.19
N PHE A 83 -3.79 -12.03 -17.70
CA PHE A 83 -4.99 -11.25 -17.54
C PHE A 83 -5.57 -10.95 -18.90
N THR A 84 -6.88 -11.08 -19.03
CA THR A 84 -7.63 -10.64 -20.21
C THR A 84 -7.71 -9.12 -20.25
N ASN A 85 -7.95 -8.55 -21.43
CA ASN A 85 -8.11 -7.10 -21.57
C ASN A 85 -9.27 -6.57 -20.71
N ALA A 86 -10.36 -7.33 -20.59
CA ALA A 86 -11.50 -6.97 -19.74
C ALA A 86 -11.10 -6.91 -18.25
N GLU A 87 -10.31 -7.87 -17.76
CA GLU A 87 -9.83 -7.87 -16.37
C GLU A 87 -8.85 -6.74 -16.06
N LEU A 88 -8.10 -6.27 -17.07
CA LEU A 88 -7.20 -5.13 -16.96
C LEU A 88 -7.98 -3.82 -16.94
N GLU A 89 -8.95 -3.65 -17.83
CA GLU A 89 -9.82 -2.47 -17.88
C GLU A 89 -10.58 -2.30 -16.56
N GLU A 90 -11.24 -3.36 -16.09
CA GLU A 90 -11.93 -3.37 -14.79
C GLU A 90 -10.96 -3.07 -13.62
N PHE A 91 -9.73 -3.58 -13.71
CA PHE A 91 -8.72 -3.30 -12.69
C PHE A 91 -8.32 -1.82 -12.66
N PHE A 92 -8.04 -1.21 -13.81
CA PHE A 92 -7.59 0.18 -13.88
C PHE A 92 -8.69 1.16 -13.46
N GLU A 93 -9.96 0.89 -13.81
CA GLU A 93 -11.10 1.68 -13.32
C GLU A 93 -11.18 1.66 -11.79
N LYS A 94 -11.04 0.47 -11.18
CA LYS A 94 -11.06 0.32 -9.71
C LYS A 94 -9.81 0.89 -9.04
N GLU A 95 -8.63 0.75 -9.66
CA GLU A 95 -7.37 1.31 -9.15
C GLU A 95 -7.44 2.83 -9.08
N GLU A 96 -8.01 3.48 -10.09
CA GLU A 96 -8.20 4.93 -10.12
C GLU A 96 -9.11 5.40 -8.99
N GLN A 97 -10.26 4.74 -8.77
CA GLN A 97 -11.17 5.06 -7.67
C GLN A 97 -10.47 4.92 -6.30
N LEU A 98 -9.72 3.83 -6.09
CA LEU A 98 -8.95 3.64 -4.86
C LEU A 98 -7.86 4.70 -4.68
N PHE A 99 -7.18 5.08 -5.77
CA PHE A 99 -6.17 6.12 -5.74
C PHE A 99 -6.76 7.47 -5.31
N GLN A 100 -7.97 7.80 -5.77
CA GLN A 100 -8.68 9.02 -5.37
C GLN A 100 -9.11 9.00 -3.89
N LEU A 101 -9.38 7.82 -3.32
CA LEU A 101 -9.76 7.66 -1.91
C LEU A 101 -8.56 7.66 -0.95
N ASN A 102 -7.37 7.27 -1.41
CA ASN A 102 -6.17 7.18 -0.57
C ASN A 102 -5.85 8.45 0.24
N PRO A 103 -5.91 9.68 -0.31
CA PRO A 103 -5.67 10.90 0.46
C PRO A 103 -6.63 11.06 1.64
N VAL A 104 -7.91 10.71 1.45
CA VAL A 104 -8.94 10.81 2.49
C VAL A 104 -8.67 9.79 3.59
N VAL A 105 -8.38 8.54 3.22
CA VAL A 105 -8.06 7.49 4.19
C VAL A 105 -6.77 7.81 4.96
N ASN A 106 -5.77 8.39 4.30
CA ASN A 106 -4.52 8.81 4.95
C ASN A 106 -4.74 9.96 5.93
N LEU A 107 -5.57 10.96 5.55
CA LEU A 107 -5.97 12.02 6.46
C LEU A 107 -6.66 11.46 7.71
N TRP A 108 -7.57 10.50 7.55
CA TRP A 108 -8.21 9.84 8.68
C TRP A 108 -7.22 9.08 9.55
N ARG A 109 -6.25 8.36 8.96
CA ARG A 109 -5.17 7.69 9.69
C ARG A 109 -4.34 8.67 10.53
N GLU A 110 -4.01 9.82 9.97
CA GLU A 110 -3.30 10.88 10.70
C GLU A 110 -4.13 11.41 11.88
N GLN A 111 -5.42 11.67 11.67
CA GLN A 111 -6.34 12.15 12.70
C GLN A 111 -6.43 11.19 13.90
N ILE A 112 -6.53 9.89 13.64
CA ILE A 112 -6.62 8.86 14.69
C ILE A 112 -5.29 8.57 15.40
N GLY A 113 -4.19 9.28 15.05
CA GLY A 113 -2.90 9.15 15.73
C GLY A 113 -1.82 8.45 14.92
N GLY A 114 -1.97 8.37 13.61
CA GLY A 114 -0.93 7.88 12.69
C GLY A 114 -0.83 6.36 12.64
N ALA A 115 -1.96 5.65 12.64
CA ALA A 115 -1.97 4.20 12.46
C ALA A 115 -1.31 3.81 11.12
N SER A 116 -0.53 2.74 11.11
CA SER A 116 0.11 2.22 9.90
C SER A 116 -0.96 1.77 8.89
N GLU A 117 -0.57 1.58 7.61
CA GLU A 117 -1.47 1.06 6.57
C GLU A 117 -2.19 -0.23 7.00
N ASP A 118 -1.49 -1.10 7.72
CA ASP A 118 -1.99 -2.38 8.22
C ASP A 118 -2.74 -2.27 9.57
N GLY A 119 -3.00 -1.05 10.05
CA GLY A 119 -3.77 -0.78 11.26
C GLY A 119 -2.97 -0.81 12.57
N TRP A 120 -1.65 -0.95 12.52
CA TRP A 120 -0.81 -0.97 13.72
C TRP A 120 -0.67 0.42 14.33
N ILE A 121 -0.74 0.47 15.66
CA ILE A 121 -0.45 1.66 16.45
C ILE A 121 0.35 1.28 17.70
N SER A 122 1.11 2.21 18.27
CA SER A 122 1.81 1.96 19.54
C SER A 122 0.82 1.71 20.67
N ASN A 123 1.22 0.85 21.61
CA ASN A 123 0.39 0.49 22.75
C ASN A 123 -0.01 1.73 23.59
N GLU A 124 0.88 2.72 23.73
CA GLU A 124 0.57 3.94 24.49
C GLU A 124 -0.55 4.77 23.82
N ASN A 125 -0.65 4.70 22.50
CA ASN A 125 -1.61 5.48 21.72
C ASN A 125 -2.90 4.70 21.39
N TYR A 126 -2.94 3.40 21.69
CA TYR A 126 -4.05 2.52 21.30
C TYR A 126 -5.42 3.01 21.80
N GLU A 127 -5.54 3.26 23.10
CA GLU A 127 -6.81 3.70 23.70
C GLU A 127 -7.25 5.07 23.14
N SER A 128 -6.30 6.00 22.95
CA SER A 128 -6.59 7.30 22.33
C SER A 128 -7.05 7.15 20.88
N ALA A 129 -6.41 6.29 20.10
CA ALA A 129 -6.80 6.05 18.71
C ALA A 129 -8.16 5.38 18.61
N ARG A 130 -8.47 4.41 19.49
CA ARG A 130 -9.80 3.79 19.54
C ARG A 130 -10.89 4.82 19.79
N GLN A 131 -10.66 5.75 20.72
CA GLN A 131 -11.60 6.85 20.97
C GLN A 131 -11.74 7.75 19.74
N LYS A 132 -10.63 8.15 19.10
CA LYS A 132 -10.64 9.00 17.90
C LYS A 132 -11.31 8.36 16.69
N VAL A 133 -11.24 7.04 16.55
CA VAL A 133 -11.97 6.31 15.48
C VAL A 133 -13.47 6.47 15.66
N VAL A 134 -13.97 6.39 16.91
CA VAL A 134 -15.39 6.60 17.22
C VAL A 134 -15.78 8.06 16.95
N GLU A 135 -15.00 9.02 17.45
CA GLU A 135 -15.24 10.46 17.24
C GLU A 135 -15.24 10.82 15.75
N LEU A 136 -14.32 10.23 14.96
CA LEU A 136 -14.27 10.42 13.52
C LEU A 136 -15.54 9.88 12.84
N MET A 137 -15.96 8.66 13.19
CA MET A 137 -17.20 8.08 12.65
C MET A 137 -18.41 8.97 12.95
N GLU A 138 -18.57 9.38 14.21
CA GLU A 138 -19.66 10.28 14.62
C GLU A 138 -19.65 11.60 13.85
N SER A 139 -18.45 12.18 13.64
CA SER A 139 -18.31 13.42 12.86
C SER A 139 -18.73 13.26 11.40
N LEU A 140 -18.44 12.12 10.77
CA LEU A 140 -18.80 11.85 9.39
C LEU A 140 -20.30 11.56 9.24
N ILE A 141 -20.90 10.86 10.21
CA ILE A 141 -22.36 10.66 10.28
C ILE A 141 -23.08 12.01 10.44
N ALA A 142 -22.55 12.91 11.26
CA ALA A 142 -23.13 14.24 11.43
C ALA A 142 -23.09 15.07 10.13
N ILE A 143 -22.03 14.92 9.32
CA ILE A 143 -21.89 15.57 8.00
C ILE A 143 -22.90 15.03 6.98
N ALA A 144 -23.31 13.76 7.09
CA ALA A 144 -24.35 13.19 6.23
C ALA A 144 -25.76 13.76 6.51
N GLU A 145 -25.94 14.60 7.54
CA GLU A 145 -27.19 15.32 7.86
C GLU A 145 -28.44 14.42 7.93
N GLY A 146 -28.26 13.14 8.25
CA GLY A 146 -29.33 12.15 8.36
C GLY A 146 -29.72 11.44 7.06
N ASP A 147 -28.96 11.63 5.98
CA ASP A 147 -29.09 10.86 4.75
C ASP A 147 -28.75 9.37 5.00
N GLN A 148 -29.76 8.52 4.98
CA GLN A 148 -29.60 7.09 5.24
C GLN A 148 -28.75 6.37 4.18
N GLU A 149 -28.71 6.85 2.94
CA GLU A 149 -27.90 6.24 1.88
C GLU A 149 -26.42 6.52 2.12
N ASP A 150 -26.07 7.78 2.41
CA ASP A 150 -24.70 8.18 2.72
C ASP A 150 -24.18 7.51 4.00
N ILE A 151 -25.00 7.43 5.05
CA ILE A 151 -24.65 6.74 6.29
C ILE A 151 -24.40 5.24 6.03
N ALA A 152 -25.29 4.58 5.26
CA ALA A 152 -25.12 3.17 4.92
C ALA A 152 -23.85 2.92 4.09
N LEU A 153 -23.52 3.83 3.16
CA LEU A 153 -22.29 3.77 2.36
C LEU A 153 -21.05 3.97 3.23
N LEU A 154 -21.09 4.93 4.17
CA LEU A 154 -20.01 5.17 5.13
C LEU A 154 -19.77 3.94 6.03
N GLU A 155 -20.83 3.39 6.62
CA GLU A 155 -20.75 2.18 7.44
C GLU A 155 -20.23 1.00 6.62
N LYS A 156 -20.72 0.80 5.39
CA LYS A 156 -20.27 -0.26 4.49
C LYS A 156 -18.85 -0.05 3.96
N GLY A 157 -18.36 1.18 3.92
CA GLY A 157 -17.02 1.55 3.47
C GLY A 157 -16.00 1.74 4.60
N TRP A 158 -16.42 1.67 5.86
CA TRP A 158 -15.57 2.02 7.01
C TRP A 158 -14.27 1.19 7.06
N PRO A 159 -13.09 1.84 6.97
CA PRO A 159 -11.81 1.14 6.91
C PRO A 159 -11.28 0.70 8.27
N PHE A 160 -11.81 1.24 9.38
CA PHE A 160 -11.36 0.95 10.75
C PHE A 160 -12.37 0.06 11.50
N ARG A 161 -13.02 -0.86 10.80
CA ARG A 161 -13.90 -1.83 11.45
C ARG A 161 -13.09 -2.84 12.23
N ASP A 162 -13.51 -3.10 13.46
CA ASP A 162 -13.04 -4.26 14.21
C ASP A 162 -13.44 -5.51 13.43
N GLN A 163 -12.43 -6.31 13.06
CA GLN A 163 -12.66 -7.65 12.57
C GLN A 163 -12.61 -8.57 13.78
N GLU A 164 -13.72 -9.27 14.06
CA GLU A 164 -13.65 -10.43 14.93
C GLU A 164 -12.69 -11.41 14.27
N GLY A 165 -11.53 -11.65 14.88
CA GLY A 165 -10.58 -12.62 14.37
C GLY A 165 -11.25 -13.99 14.38
N ASP A 166 -11.36 -14.61 13.21
CA ASP A 166 -11.60 -16.05 13.13
C ASP A 166 -10.44 -16.74 13.88
N ASN A 167 -10.74 -17.29 15.06
CA ASN A 167 -9.86 -18.15 15.85
C ASN A 167 -9.65 -19.50 15.15
#